data_AF-A0A955F1M6-F1
#
_entry.id   AF-A0A955F1M6-F1
#
_cell.length_a   1.000
_cell.length_b   1.000
_cell.length_c   1.000
_cell.angle_alpha   90.00
_cell.angle_beta   90.00
_cell.angle_gamma   90.00
#
_symmetry.space_group_name_H-M   'P 1'
#
loop_
_entity.id
_entity.type
_entity.pdbx_description
1 polymer ?
#
loop_
_entity_poly.entity_id
_entity_poly.type
_entity_poly.pdbx_seq_one_letter_code
_entity_poly.pdbx_strand_id
1 'polypeptide(L)'
;MFRISSLIIVTVSIGFGSCGKVEEPPSTPIFDDALVRMGAAGTDAERLRLVLVWLDDQRANPEVASEHASLDSLDPRVRKRMVAAFRDAARAQGRVGETATCQKLAEWGNKVSEWLDERSPEGRDPYAEDLKGPLQGLYRVLLTADPGNDEIRALAGYRMLDVEFETFLESPWVDRSLRRRLDQVRDDVAFAAEISDTGRTWLPADWKGEAELDAVLEEVEAAERAWKLKMNDPFEIAAAKLYDLVVKDLGEALNDVYQFVPRTRAPYLILIEKDAAWNETKVAEEKARALRELHDTFYADYQETLGLKAIERPVPVVVFRKHQAYALYASKRGADRGAVGHYEPGNGRLVVSDSTSISTLLHEGMHQLVAFNTEEAI
;
A
#
# COMPACT_ATOMS: atom_id res chain seq x y z
N MET A 1 -70.84 30.68 -8.51
CA MET A 1 -72.17 30.24 -9.01
C MET A 1 -71.93 29.21 -10.11
N PHE A 2 -72.54 28.03 -9.95
CA PHE A 2 -72.88 26.93 -10.89
C PHE A 2 -72.79 27.24 -12.41
N ARG A 3 -72.56 26.33 -13.38
CA ARG A 3 -72.74 24.86 -13.59
C ARG A 3 -71.97 24.52 -14.91
N ILE A 4 -71.20 23.42 -15.00
CA ILE A 4 -71.54 22.09 -15.60
C ILE A 4 -72.28 22.12 -16.95
N SER A 5 -71.69 21.50 -18.00
CA SER A 5 -72.22 20.41 -18.86
C SER A 5 -71.48 20.38 -20.22
N SER A 6 -70.70 19.33 -20.52
CA SER A 6 -71.03 18.20 -21.41
C SER A 6 -70.70 18.47 -22.90
N LEU A 7 -69.72 17.74 -23.47
CA LEU A 7 -69.87 16.47 -24.21
C LEU A 7 -70.19 16.69 -25.70
N ILE A 8 -69.23 16.39 -26.58
CA ILE A 8 -69.52 16.00 -27.97
C ILE A 8 -68.77 14.71 -28.27
N ILE A 9 -69.58 13.69 -28.55
CA ILE A 9 -69.26 12.39 -29.11
C ILE A 9 -69.16 12.55 -30.63
N VAL A 10 -68.18 11.89 -31.25
CA VAL A 10 -68.28 11.51 -32.67
C VAL A 10 -68.08 10.00 -32.78
N THR A 11 -69.15 9.34 -33.21
CA THR A 11 -69.28 7.92 -33.55
C THR A 11 -69.48 7.80 -35.05
N VAL A 12 -68.79 6.86 -35.72
CA VAL A 12 -69.22 6.09 -36.92
C VAL A 12 -68.34 4.82 -36.94
N SER A 13 -68.78 3.60 -36.59
CA SER A 13 -69.64 2.59 -37.30
C SER A 13 -68.97 2.09 -38.60
N ILE A 14 -68.83 0.81 -39.00
CA ILE A 14 -69.69 -0.40 -39.16
C ILE A 14 -68.69 -1.56 -39.52
N GLY A 15 -68.85 -2.87 -39.29
CA GLY A 15 -69.92 -3.67 -38.71
C GLY A 15 -69.72 -5.21 -38.84
N PHE A 16 -70.71 -5.92 -38.29
CA PHE A 16 -71.20 -7.31 -38.45
C PHE A 16 -70.28 -8.55 -38.49
N GLY A 17 -70.53 -9.49 -37.56
CA GLY A 17 -70.20 -10.91 -37.70
C GLY A 17 -70.50 -11.78 -36.47
N SER A 18 -71.72 -12.32 -36.41
CA SER A 18 -72.20 -13.57 -35.75
C SER A 18 -71.89 -13.91 -34.27
N CYS A 19 -72.95 -14.34 -33.58
CA CYS A 19 -72.95 -14.97 -32.26
C CYS A 19 -71.99 -16.18 -32.14
N GLY A 20 -71.15 -16.14 -31.11
CA GLY A 20 -70.36 -17.26 -30.60
C GLY A 20 -69.84 -16.91 -29.20
N LYS A 21 -69.81 -17.91 -28.32
CA LYS A 21 -69.51 -17.88 -26.88
C LYS A 21 -68.48 -16.83 -26.40
N VAL A 22 -68.77 -16.23 -25.25
CA VAL A 22 -67.82 -15.47 -24.42
C VAL A 22 -66.75 -16.43 -23.91
N GLU A 23 -65.53 -16.30 -24.45
CA GLU A 23 -64.31 -16.71 -23.76
C GLU A 23 -63.73 -15.48 -23.07
N GLU A 24 -63.29 -15.66 -21.82
CA GLU A 24 -62.61 -14.63 -21.04
C GLU A 24 -61.36 -14.13 -21.81
N PRO A 25 -61.05 -12.82 -21.78
CA PRO A 25 -59.80 -12.35 -22.34
C PRO A 25 -58.62 -12.99 -21.58
N PRO A 26 -57.54 -13.38 -22.27
CA PRO A 26 -56.35 -13.85 -21.59
C PRO A 26 -55.85 -12.73 -20.67
N SER A 27 -55.44 -13.11 -19.45
CA SER A 27 -54.80 -12.23 -18.49
C SER A 27 -53.75 -11.37 -19.18
N THR A 28 -53.97 -10.05 -19.20
CA THR A 28 -52.94 -9.08 -19.60
C THR A 28 -51.68 -9.36 -18.76
N PRO A 29 -50.49 -9.46 -19.37
CA PRO A 29 -49.27 -9.70 -18.61
C PRO A 29 -49.07 -8.56 -17.61
N ILE A 30 -48.83 -8.90 -16.35
CA ILE A 30 -48.59 -8.00 -15.20
C ILE A 30 -47.54 -6.92 -15.52
N PHE A 31 -46.65 -7.22 -16.48
CA PHE A 31 -45.59 -6.35 -16.99
C PHE A 31 -46.08 -5.03 -17.62
N ASP A 32 -47.20 -5.03 -18.37
CA ASP A 32 -47.70 -3.81 -19.02
C ASP A 32 -48.28 -2.81 -17.99
N ASP A 33 -48.85 -3.30 -16.89
CA ASP A 33 -49.44 -2.46 -15.85
C ASP A 33 -48.36 -1.73 -15.02
N ALA A 34 -47.25 -2.40 -14.69
CA ALA A 34 -46.13 -1.78 -13.97
C ALA A 34 -45.46 -0.65 -14.77
N LEU A 35 -45.28 -0.85 -16.08
CA LEU A 35 -44.71 0.12 -17.01
C LEU A 35 -45.62 1.33 -17.24
N VAL A 36 -46.93 1.10 -17.33
CA VAL A 36 -47.96 2.15 -17.40
C VAL A 36 -47.99 2.95 -16.10
N ARG A 37 -47.94 2.30 -14.94
CA ARG A 37 -47.86 2.95 -13.62
C ARG A 37 -46.57 3.77 -13.46
N MET A 38 -45.43 3.29 -13.94
CA MET A 38 -44.18 4.05 -13.95
C MET A 38 -44.25 5.28 -14.86
N GLY A 39 -44.96 5.19 -15.98
CA GLY A 39 -45.23 6.33 -16.87
C GLY A 39 -46.19 7.36 -16.26
N ALA A 40 -47.12 6.92 -15.42
CA ALA A 40 -48.14 7.75 -14.78
C ALA A 40 -47.70 8.34 -13.41
N ALA A 41 -46.65 7.80 -12.80
CA ALA A 41 -46.08 8.32 -11.56
C ALA A 41 -45.60 9.78 -11.74
N GLY A 42 -46.11 10.65 -10.86
CA GLY A 42 -45.97 12.11 -10.95
C GLY A 42 -44.68 12.64 -10.34
N THR A 43 -44.00 11.81 -9.53
CA THR A 43 -42.74 12.15 -8.87
C THR A 43 -41.69 11.07 -9.03
N ASP A 44 -40.40 11.44 -8.95
CA ASP A 44 -39.30 10.50 -9.17
C ASP A 44 -39.19 9.45 -8.03
N ALA A 45 -39.63 9.81 -6.82
CA ALA A 45 -39.76 8.88 -5.71
C ALA A 45 -40.81 7.78 -5.95
N GLU A 46 -41.91 8.11 -6.64
CA GLU A 46 -42.94 7.12 -7.01
C GLU A 46 -42.46 6.16 -8.10
N ARG A 47 -41.65 6.65 -9.04
CA ARG A 47 -41.05 5.81 -10.10
C ARG A 47 -40.03 4.84 -9.53
N LEU A 48 -39.17 5.32 -8.63
CA LEU A 48 -38.23 4.46 -7.91
C LEU A 48 -39.02 3.41 -7.08
N ARG A 49 -40.04 3.84 -6.33
CA ARG A 49 -40.91 2.94 -5.55
C ARG A 49 -41.56 1.85 -6.40
N LEU A 50 -41.97 2.14 -7.63
CA LEU A 50 -42.56 1.16 -8.55
C LEU A 50 -41.54 0.13 -9.07
N VAL A 51 -40.32 0.57 -9.40
CA VAL A 51 -39.21 -0.34 -9.75
C VAL A 51 -38.90 -1.28 -8.59
N LEU A 52 -39.00 -0.78 -7.37
CA LEU A 52 -38.67 -1.52 -6.16
C LEU A 52 -39.77 -2.49 -5.73
N VAL A 53 -41.03 -2.09 -5.87
CA VAL A 53 -42.17 -3.00 -5.73
C VAL A 53 -42.05 -4.16 -6.72
N TRP A 54 -41.64 -3.88 -7.95
CA TRP A 54 -41.40 -4.91 -8.96
C TRP A 54 -40.25 -5.87 -8.57
N LEU A 55 -39.14 -5.37 -8.04
CA LEU A 55 -38.03 -6.20 -7.57
C LEU A 55 -38.39 -7.06 -6.33
N ASP A 56 -39.18 -6.55 -5.39
CA ASP A 56 -39.64 -7.32 -4.23
C ASP A 56 -40.67 -8.40 -4.63
N ASP A 57 -41.54 -8.12 -5.60
CA ASP A 57 -42.54 -9.07 -6.10
C ASP A 57 -41.89 -10.28 -6.81
N GLN A 58 -40.79 -10.04 -7.55
CA GLN A 58 -39.97 -11.11 -8.14
C GLN A 58 -39.31 -12.01 -7.07
N ARG A 59 -38.99 -11.46 -5.90
CA ARG A 59 -38.33 -12.18 -4.80
C ARG A 59 -39.32 -13.01 -3.97
N ALA A 60 -40.56 -12.52 -3.83
CA ALA A 60 -41.62 -13.20 -3.11
C ALA A 60 -42.21 -14.42 -3.87
N ASN A 61 -41.99 -14.49 -5.19
CA ASN A 61 -42.56 -15.54 -6.04
C ASN A 61 -41.53 -16.14 -7.03
N PRO A 62 -40.67 -17.06 -6.57
CA PRO A 62 -39.54 -17.56 -7.37
C PRO A 62 -39.93 -18.35 -8.63
N GLU A 63 -41.16 -18.87 -8.72
CA GLU A 63 -41.67 -19.51 -9.94
C GLU A 63 -41.91 -18.48 -11.06
N VAL A 64 -42.34 -17.26 -10.71
CA VAL A 64 -42.51 -16.13 -11.65
C VAL A 64 -41.17 -15.56 -12.10
N ALA A 65 -40.14 -15.60 -11.25
CA ALA A 65 -38.77 -15.20 -11.60
C ALA A 65 -38.09 -16.14 -12.62
N SER A 66 -38.56 -17.38 -12.72
CA SER A 66 -38.07 -18.35 -13.71
C SER A 66 -38.64 -18.12 -15.12
N GLU A 67 -39.81 -17.49 -15.23
CA GLU A 67 -40.45 -17.13 -16.51
C GLU A 67 -40.24 -15.65 -16.90
N HIS A 68 -40.12 -14.76 -15.92
CA HIS A 68 -39.72 -13.36 -16.09
C HIS A 68 -38.24 -13.19 -15.80
N ALA A 69 -37.46 -13.80 -16.68
CA ALA A 69 -36.33 -13.20 -17.36
C ALA A 69 -35.55 -12.15 -16.54
N SER A 70 -34.35 -12.56 -16.12
CA SER A 70 -33.10 -11.80 -16.14
C SER A 70 -33.20 -10.29 -16.40
N LEU A 71 -32.46 -9.45 -15.66
CA LEU A 71 -32.26 -8.02 -16.01
C LEU A 71 -31.90 -7.79 -17.49
N ASP A 72 -31.37 -8.80 -18.19
CA ASP A 72 -31.15 -8.85 -19.64
C ASP A 72 -32.41 -8.69 -20.50
N SER A 73 -33.57 -9.06 -19.96
CA SER A 73 -34.89 -9.00 -20.62
C SER A 73 -35.63 -7.70 -20.39
N LEU A 74 -35.17 -6.88 -19.43
CA LEU A 74 -35.77 -5.59 -19.19
C LEU A 74 -35.59 -4.74 -20.43
N ASP A 75 -36.70 -4.25 -20.95
CA ASP A 75 -36.72 -3.30 -22.06
C ASP A 75 -35.66 -2.20 -21.81
N PRO A 76 -34.78 -1.88 -22.78
CA PRO A 76 -33.74 -0.87 -22.63
C PRO A 76 -34.26 0.48 -22.10
N ARG A 77 -35.54 0.81 -22.32
CA ARG A 77 -36.20 2.02 -21.79
C ARG A 77 -36.50 1.89 -20.30
N VAL A 78 -36.81 0.71 -19.78
CA VAL A 78 -36.99 0.47 -18.33
C VAL A 78 -35.67 0.62 -17.61
N ARG A 79 -34.59 0.02 -18.15
CA ARG A 79 -33.23 0.22 -17.64
C ARG A 79 -32.82 1.71 -17.67
N LYS A 80 -33.06 2.40 -18.79
CA LYS A 80 -32.82 3.85 -18.89
C LYS A 80 -33.65 4.67 -17.89
N ARG A 81 -34.87 4.23 -17.56
CA ARG A 81 -35.74 4.85 -16.55
C ARG A 81 -35.30 4.55 -15.12
N MET A 82 -34.75 3.37 -14.83
CA MET A 82 -34.13 3.08 -13.53
C MET A 82 -32.91 3.97 -13.30
N VAL A 83 -32.03 4.10 -14.30
CA VAL A 83 -30.88 5.02 -14.25
C VAL A 83 -31.33 6.47 -14.07
N ALA A 84 -32.39 6.89 -14.77
CA ALA A 84 -32.98 8.22 -14.57
C ALA A 84 -33.55 8.39 -13.16
N ALA A 85 -34.28 7.40 -12.63
CA ALA A 85 -34.85 7.45 -11.30
C ALA A 85 -33.78 7.48 -10.20
N PHE A 86 -32.67 6.74 -10.35
CA PHE A 86 -31.51 6.87 -9.45
C PHE A 86 -30.87 8.26 -9.52
N ARG A 87 -30.71 8.80 -10.74
CA ARG A 87 -30.16 10.15 -10.96
C ARG A 87 -31.07 11.25 -10.41
N ASP A 88 -32.38 11.07 -10.50
CA ASP A 88 -33.37 12.03 -10.03
C ASP A 88 -33.57 11.92 -8.51
N ALA A 89 -33.51 10.71 -7.93
CA ALA A 89 -33.45 10.50 -6.48
C ALA A 89 -32.19 11.17 -5.88
N ALA A 90 -31.04 11.03 -6.53
CA ALA A 90 -29.80 11.72 -6.17
C ALA A 90 -29.93 13.25 -6.23
N ARG A 91 -30.72 13.80 -7.18
CA ARG A 91 -30.95 15.26 -7.34
C ARG A 91 -32.02 15.82 -6.40
N ALA A 92 -33.01 15.03 -6.01
CA ALA A 92 -34.11 15.46 -5.15
C ALA A 92 -33.68 15.71 -3.68
N GLN A 93 -32.45 15.36 -3.32
CA GLN A 93 -31.96 15.31 -1.94
C GLN A 93 -31.47 16.63 -1.31
N GLY A 94 -31.81 17.80 -1.86
CA GLY A 94 -31.81 19.02 -1.04
C GLY A 94 -32.77 18.99 0.18
N ARG A 95 -33.38 17.83 0.50
CA ARG A 95 -34.48 17.65 1.47
C ARG A 95 -34.46 16.36 2.30
N VAL A 96 -33.50 15.45 2.15
CA VAL A 96 -33.56 14.12 2.82
C VAL A 96 -32.56 14.07 3.97
N GLY A 97 -33.04 14.37 5.18
CA GLY A 97 -32.31 14.17 6.45
C GLY A 97 -32.81 12.95 7.24
N GLU A 98 -33.58 12.05 6.64
CA GLU A 98 -34.13 10.88 7.34
C GLU A 98 -33.25 9.65 7.13
N THR A 99 -32.57 9.21 8.21
CA THR A 99 -31.68 8.03 8.29
C THR A 99 -32.27 6.76 7.65
N ALA A 100 -33.59 6.56 7.78
CA ALA A 100 -34.29 5.40 7.21
C ALA A 100 -34.30 5.39 5.67
N THR A 101 -34.25 6.56 5.02
CA THR A 101 -34.17 6.66 3.56
C THR A 101 -32.75 6.35 3.07
N CYS A 102 -31.72 6.81 3.79
CA CYS A 102 -30.32 6.49 3.46
C CYS A 102 -30.03 4.99 3.62
N GLN A 103 -30.53 4.35 4.68
CA GLN A 103 -30.39 2.91 4.89
C GLN A 103 -31.02 2.09 3.75
N LYS A 104 -32.25 2.43 3.33
CA LYS A 104 -32.90 1.75 2.21
C LYS A 104 -32.16 1.94 0.88
N LEU A 105 -31.66 3.15 0.62
CA LEU A 105 -30.87 3.42 -0.59
C LEU A 105 -29.53 2.67 -0.57
N ALA A 106 -28.88 2.55 0.59
CA ALA A 106 -27.68 1.73 0.75
C ALA A 106 -27.97 0.25 0.52
N GLU A 107 -29.02 -0.31 1.16
CA GLU A 107 -29.48 -1.68 0.93
C GLU A 107 -29.75 -1.98 -0.55
N TRP A 108 -30.35 -1.02 -1.28
CA TRP A 108 -30.60 -1.18 -2.72
C TRP A 108 -29.34 -1.07 -3.55
N GLY A 109 -28.45 -0.13 -3.20
CA GLY A 109 -27.13 -0.05 -3.80
C GLY A 109 -26.41 -1.40 -3.69
N ASN A 110 -26.39 -1.99 -2.49
CA ASN A 110 -25.74 -3.27 -2.21
C ASN A 110 -26.30 -4.38 -3.09
N LYS A 111 -27.63 -4.50 -3.19
CA LYS A 111 -28.27 -5.49 -4.06
C LYS A 111 -27.88 -5.33 -5.54
N VAL A 112 -27.73 -4.09 -6.02
CA VAL A 112 -27.29 -3.84 -7.40
C VAL A 112 -25.81 -4.18 -7.56
N SER A 113 -24.97 -3.86 -6.57
CA SER A 113 -23.55 -4.23 -6.56
C SER A 113 -23.35 -5.74 -6.58
N GLU A 114 -24.03 -6.47 -5.68
CA GLU A 114 -24.01 -7.94 -5.65
C GLU A 114 -24.42 -8.55 -6.99
N TRP A 115 -25.49 -8.03 -7.59
CA TRP A 115 -25.93 -8.47 -8.92
C TRP A 115 -24.88 -8.22 -10.01
N LEU A 116 -24.18 -7.08 -9.97
CA LEU A 116 -23.10 -6.76 -10.92
C LEU A 116 -21.91 -7.72 -10.76
N ASP A 117 -21.52 -8.03 -9.52
CA ASP A 117 -20.40 -8.92 -9.20
C ASP A 117 -20.67 -10.39 -9.61
N GLU A 118 -21.90 -10.89 -9.37
CA GLU A 118 -22.29 -12.25 -9.74
C GLU A 118 -22.31 -12.48 -11.26
N ARG A 119 -22.63 -11.44 -12.04
CA ARG A 119 -22.91 -11.57 -13.48
C ARG A 119 -21.81 -11.08 -14.40
N SER A 120 -20.91 -10.25 -13.90
CA SER A 120 -19.78 -9.75 -14.68
C SER A 120 -18.42 -10.07 -14.05
N PRO A 121 -18.15 -11.31 -13.59
CA PRO A 121 -16.84 -11.67 -13.04
C PRO A 121 -15.71 -11.51 -14.09
N GLU A 122 -16.06 -11.49 -15.38
CA GLU A 122 -15.11 -11.29 -16.49
C GLU A 122 -15.35 -9.99 -17.30
N GLY A 123 -16.18 -9.06 -16.80
CA GLY A 123 -16.43 -7.79 -17.50
C GLY A 123 -17.18 -7.92 -18.83
N ARG A 124 -17.87 -9.05 -19.08
CA ARG A 124 -18.50 -9.34 -20.38
C ARG A 124 -19.89 -8.75 -20.56
N ASP A 125 -20.53 -8.26 -19.51
CA ASP A 125 -21.83 -7.58 -19.63
C ASP A 125 -21.61 -6.08 -19.93
N PRO A 126 -21.87 -5.61 -21.17
CA PRO A 126 -21.68 -4.20 -21.54
C PRO A 126 -22.58 -3.24 -20.76
N TYR A 127 -23.66 -3.74 -20.14
CA TYR A 127 -24.58 -2.92 -19.35
C TYR A 127 -24.16 -2.79 -17.89
N ALA A 128 -23.28 -3.66 -17.40
CA ALA A 128 -22.71 -3.54 -16.05
C ALA A 128 -21.90 -2.24 -15.93
N GLU A 129 -21.13 -1.88 -16.96
CA GLU A 129 -20.37 -0.63 -17.02
C GLU A 129 -21.27 0.61 -17.03
N ASP A 130 -22.41 0.55 -17.74
CA ASP A 130 -23.39 1.65 -17.78
C ASP A 130 -24.05 1.94 -16.42
N LEU A 131 -24.09 0.93 -15.52
CA LEU A 131 -24.67 1.04 -14.19
C LEU A 131 -23.66 1.46 -13.11
N LYS A 132 -22.36 1.23 -13.30
CA LYS A 132 -21.30 1.62 -12.35
C LYS A 132 -21.31 3.12 -12.06
N GLY A 133 -21.37 3.96 -13.11
CA GLY A 133 -21.37 5.42 -12.95
C GLY A 133 -22.57 5.95 -12.13
N PRO A 134 -23.82 5.59 -12.47
CA PRO A 134 -24.99 5.93 -11.67
C PRO A 134 -24.94 5.42 -10.23
N LEU A 135 -24.46 4.18 -10.01
CA LEU A 135 -24.35 3.58 -8.68
C LEU A 135 -23.32 4.32 -7.82
N GLN A 136 -22.15 4.64 -8.37
CA GLN A 136 -21.15 5.50 -7.71
C GLN A 136 -21.72 6.90 -7.39
N GLY A 137 -22.51 7.46 -8.31
CA GLY A 137 -23.22 8.72 -8.07
C GLY A 137 -24.19 8.66 -6.89
N LEU A 138 -24.92 7.55 -6.74
CA LEU A 138 -25.80 7.31 -5.59
C LEU A 138 -24.99 7.22 -4.29
N TYR A 139 -23.92 6.43 -4.26
CA TYR A 139 -23.11 6.28 -3.04
C TYR A 139 -22.44 7.60 -2.61
N ARG A 140 -21.94 8.41 -3.56
CA ARG A 140 -21.42 9.76 -3.26
C ARG A 140 -22.47 10.67 -2.63
N VAL A 141 -23.72 10.57 -3.08
CA VAL A 141 -24.84 11.30 -2.46
C VAL A 141 -25.14 10.78 -1.06
N LEU A 142 -25.13 9.46 -0.87
CA LEU A 142 -25.32 8.87 0.45
C LEU A 142 -24.21 9.27 1.45
N LEU A 143 -22.97 9.39 1.00
CA LEU A 143 -21.86 9.91 1.81
C LEU A 143 -22.03 11.39 2.20
N THR A 144 -22.81 12.17 1.44
CA THR A 144 -23.14 13.55 1.85
C THR A 144 -24.11 13.55 3.03
N ALA A 145 -25.00 12.56 3.10
CA ALA A 145 -25.99 12.42 4.16
C ALA A 145 -25.42 11.72 5.40
N ASP A 146 -24.48 10.79 5.22
CA ASP A 146 -23.81 10.04 6.29
C ASP A 146 -22.30 9.91 6.00
N PRO A 147 -21.49 10.98 6.27
CA PRO A 147 -20.07 11.01 5.92
C PRO A 147 -19.20 9.99 6.68
N GLY A 148 -19.69 9.49 7.82
CA GLY A 148 -18.98 8.51 8.66
C GLY A 148 -19.22 7.05 8.26
N ASN A 149 -20.00 6.78 7.22
CA ASN A 149 -20.40 5.42 6.84
C ASN A 149 -19.33 4.70 6.01
N ASP A 150 -18.48 3.94 6.70
CA ASP A 150 -17.40 3.15 6.09
C ASP A 150 -17.87 2.17 5.00
N GLU A 151 -19.05 1.56 5.16
CA GLU A 151 -19.60 0.62 4.18
C GLU A 151 -19.95 1.34 2.87
N ILE A 152 -20.63 2.49 2.97
CA ILE A 152 -20.98 3.31 1.81
C ILE A 152 -19.73 3.86 1.13
N ARG A 153 -18.67 4.18 1.89
CA ARG A 153 -17.37 4.62 1.33
C ARG A 153 -16.75 3.52 0.48
N ALA A 154 -16.66 2.30 1.01
CA ALA A 154 -16.14 1.16 0.26
C ALA A 154 -16.93 0.92 -1.03
N LEU A 155 -18.26 0.98 -0.97
CA LEU A 155 -19.14 0.81 -2.13
C LEU A 155 -19.05 1.96 -3.15
N ALA A 156 -18.76 3.18 -2.69
CA ALA A 156 -18.42 4.32 -3.54
C ALA A 156 -17.06 4.16 -4.24
N GLY A 157 -16.32 3.09 -3.94
CA GLY A 157 -14.98 2.80 -4.45
C GLY A 157 -13.87 3.51 -3.69
N TYR A 158 -14.15 4.12 -2.53
CA TYR A 158 -13.09 4.66 -1.70
C TYR A 158 -12.23 3.52 -1.16
N ARG A 159 -10.92 3.73 -1.16
CA ARG A 159 -9.95 2.83 -0.58
C ARG A 159 -9.67 3.25 0.85
N MET A 160 -9.90 2.35 1.80
CA MET A 160 -9.47 2.55 3.19
C MET A 160 -7.94 2.42 3.24
N LEU A 161 -7.28 3.42 3.81
CA LEU A 161 -5.85 3.41 4.04
C LEU A 161 -5.57 3.12 5.51
N ASP A 162 -5.04 1.93 5.78
CA ASP A 162 -4.57 1.52 7.10
C ASP A 162 -3.04 1.52 7.12
N VAL A 163 -2.45 2.73 7.03
CA VAL A 163 -1.01 2.93 6.98
C VAL A 163 -0.59 3.96 8.02
N GLU A 164 0.29 3.55 8.92
CA GLU A 164 0.94 4.43 9.89
C GLU A 164 2.24 5.01 9.32
N PHE A 165 2.12 6.07 8.50
CA PHE A 165 3.29 6.71 7.87
C PHE A 165 4.37 7.12 8.88
N GLU A 166 3.98 7.62 10.06
CA GLU A 166 4.93 8.05 11.08
C GLU A 166 5.75 6.87 11.63
N THR A 167 5.14 5.70 11.81
CA THR A 167 5.86 4.47 12.22
C THR A 167 6.93 4.08 11.20
N PHE A 168 6.63 4.19 9.91
CA PHE A 168 7.61 3.95 8.85
C PHE A 168 8.67 5.04 8.77
N LEU A 169 8.29 6.31 8.89
CA LEU A 169 9.22 7.43 8.91
C LEU A 169 10.13 7.38 10.14
N GLU A 170 9.73 6.87 11.29
CA GLU A 170 10.63 6.75 12.44
C GLU A 170 11.54 5.51 12.37
N SER A 171 11.27 4.60 11.44
CA SER A 171 11.98 3.33 11.34
C SER A 171 13.43 3.50 10.87
N PRO A 172 14.41 2.81 11.51
CA PRO A 172 15.83 2.95 11.21
C PRO A 172 16.24 2.36 9.85
N TRP A 173 15.38 1.55 9.23
CA TRP A 173 15.60 0.90 7.94
C TRP A 173 15.09 1.70 6.74
N VAL A 174 14.38 2.81 6.97
CA VAL A 174 13.96 3.71 5.91
C VAL A 174 15.09 4.68 5.59
N ASP A 175 15.73 4.48 4.44
CA ASP A 175 16.80 5.35 3.97
C ASP A 175 16.30 6.74 3.54
N ARG A 176 17.22 7.67 3.22
CA ARG A 176 16.85 9.04 2.83
C ARG A 176 16.00 9.11 1.56
N SER A 177 16.24 8.22 0.60
CA SER A 177 15.52 8.22 -0.68
C SER A 177 14.09 7.73 -0.48
N LEU A 178 13.92 6.59 0.20
CA LEU A 178 12.63 6.03 0.54
C LEU A 178 11.84 6.97 1.45
N ARG A 179 12.49 7.58 2.45
CA ARG A 179 11.89 8.60 3.33
C ARG A 179 11.29 9.75 2.54
N ARG A 180 12.04 10.32 1.59
CA ARG A 180 11.56 11.44 0.77
C ARG A 180 10.32 11.07 -0.04
N ARG A 181 10.28 9.86 -0.60
CA ARG A 181 9.12 9.36 -1.34
C ARG A 181 7.93 9.11 -0.43
N LEU A 182 8.19 8.53 0.74
CA LEU A 182 7.18 8.26 1.75
C LEU A 182 6.58 9.57 2.29
N ASP A 183 7.40 10.59 2.55
CA ASP A 183 6.95 11.95 2.91
C ASP A 183 6.06 12.55 1.81
N GLN A 184 6.47 12.45 0.54
CA GLN A 184 5.69 12.95 -0.60
C GLN A 184 4.32 12.25 -0.69
N VAL A 185 4.30 10.92 -0.61
CA VAL A 185 3.05 10.15 -0.64
C VAL A 185 2.18 10.45 0.58
N ARG A 186 2.77 10.60 1.78
CA ARG A 186 2.03 11.00 2.98
C ARG A 186 1.35 12.36 2.76
N ASP A 187 2.07 13.33 2.22
CA ASP A 187 1.53 14.67 1.99
C ASP A 187 0.43 14.66 0.91
N ASP A 188 0.59 13.85 -0.15
CA ASP A 188 -0.41 13.65 -1.20
C ASP A 188 -1.67 12.96 -0.66
N VAL A 189 -1.50 11.96 0.21
CA VAL A 189 -2.58 11.31 0.95
C VAL A 189 -3.26 12.30 1.87
N ALA A 190 -2.53 13.08 2.66
CA ALA A 190 -3.11 14.06 3.58
C ALA A 190 -3.92 15.14 2.85
N PHE A 191 -3.53 15.48 1.62
CA PHE A 191 -4.28 16.41 0.76
C PHE A 191 -5.54 15.78 0.17
N ALA A 192 -5.50 14.50 -0.22
CA ALA A 192 -6.60 13.82 -0.91
C ALA A 192 -7.58 13.12 0.03
N ALA A 193 -7.14 12.75 1.23
CA ALA A 193 -7.88 11.88 2.11
C ALA A 193 -9.04 12.59 2.79
N GLU A 194 -10.13 11.85 2.91
CA GLU A 194 -11.22 12.19 3.80
C GLU A 194 -11.04 11.40 5.11
N ILE A 195 -10.95 12.12 6.22
CA ILE A 195 -10.88 11.51 7.55
C ILE A 195 -12.31 11.31 8.04
N SER A 196 -12.68 10.05 8.28
CA SER A 196 -13.98 9.70 8.87
C SER A 196 -14.04 10.06 10.36
N ASP A 197 -15.24 10.12 10.93
CA ASP A 197 -15.44 10.36 12.38
C ASP A 197 -14.79 9.28 13.27
N THR A 198 -14.47 8.10 12.71
CA THR A 198 -13.76 7.02 13.40
C THR A 198 -12.23 7.18 13.38
N GLY A 199 -11.72 8.23 12.73
CA GLY A 199 -10.29 8.48 12.54
C GLY A 199 -9.66 7.70 11.40
N ARG A 200 -10.43 6.93 10.63
CA ARG A 200 -9.94 6.21 9.44
C ARG A 200 -9.74 7.14 8.26
N THR A 201 -8.67 6.91 7.52
CA THR A 201 -8.29 7.65 6.32
C THR A 201 -8.84 6.95 5.09
N TRP A 202 -9.64 7.67 4.29
CA TRP A 202 -10.25 7.15 3.06
C TRP A 202 -9.75 7.93 1.84
N LEU A 203 -9.29 7.21 0.82
CA LEU A 203 -8.84 7.76 -0.44
C LEU A 203 -9.93 7.61 -1.50
N PRO A 204 -10.22 8.66 -2.30
CA PRO A 204 -11.18 8.57 -3.39
C PRO A 204 -10.80 7.52 -4.45
N ALA A 205 -11.81 6.88 -5.05
CA ALA A 205 -11.64 5.89 -6.12
C ALA A 205 -10.86 6.39 -7.35
N ASP A 206 -10.92 7.70 -7.61
CA ASP A 206 -10.27 8.38 -8.73
C ASP A 206 -8.97 9.08 -8.33
N TRP A 207 -8.44 8.77 -7.14
CA TRP A 207 -7.17 9.33 -6.69
C TRP A 207 -6.01 8.82 -7.54
N LYS A 208 -5.37 9.75 -8.25
CA LYS A 208 -4.31 9.44 -9.22
C LYS A 208 -3.00 8.97 -8.58
N GLY A 209 -2.85 9.11 -7.27
CA GLY A 209 -1.65 8.73 -6.53
C GLY A 209 -1.58 7.25 -6.15
N GLU A 210 -2.61 6.45 -6.45
CA GLU A 210 -2.71 5.06 -5.99
C GLU A 210 -1.51 4.19 -6.40
N ALA A 211 -1.10 4.27 -7.67
CA ALA A 211 0.02 3.48 -8.16
C ALA A 211 1.36 3.86 -7.49
N GLU A 212 1.56 5.14 -7.17
CA GLU A 212 2.78 5.58 -6.46
C GLU A 212 2.73 5.18 -4.99
N LEU A 213 1.56 5.26 -4.34
CA LEU A 213 1.37 4.75 -2.98
C LEU A 213 1.70 3.26 -2.90
N ASP A 214 1.13 2.45 -3.79
CA ASP A 214 1.37 1.00 -3.79
C ASP A 214 2.84 0.67 -4.04
N ALA A 215 3.49 1.36 -4.98
CA ALA A 215 4.91 1.19 -5.24
C ALA A 215 5.79 1.55 -4.02
N VAL A 216 5.48 2.67 -3.34
CA VAL A 216 6.21 3.09 -2.14
C VAL A 216 5.97 2.11 -0.99
N LEU A 217 4.74 1.63 -0.79
CA LEU A 217 4.43 0.64 0.24
C LEU A 217 5.14 -0.71 -0.03
N GLU A 218 5.19 -1.16 -1.28
CA GLU A 218 5.96 -2.36 -1.66
C GLU A 218 7.45 -2.19 -1.35
N GLU A 219 8.03 -1.02 -1.61
CA GLU A 219 9.42 -0.70 -1.25
C GLU A 219 9.64 -0.66 0.26
N VAL A 220 8.69 -0.11 1.02
CA VAL A 220 8.69 -0.11 2.49
C VAL A 220 8.69 -1.54 3.03
N GLU A 221 7.79 -2.39 2.54
CA GLU A 221 7.75 -3.80 2.94
C GLU A 221 9.04 -4.55 2.58
N ALA A 222 9.58 -4.31 1.38
CA ALA A 222 10.83 -4.92 0.95
C ALA A 222 12.00 -4.49 1.85
N ALA A 223 12.08 -3.21 2.21
CA ALA A 223 13.08 -2.68 3.13
C ALA A 223 12.93 -3.26 4.54
N GLU A 224 11.71 -3.38 5.05
CA GLU A 224 11.44 -3.97 6.35
C GLU A 224 11.82 -5.46 6.38
N ARG A 225 11.42 -6.23 5.35
CA ARG A 225 11.81 -7.65 5.22
C ARG A 225 13.32 -7.81 5.18
N ALA A 226 14.02 -7.00 4.37
CA ALA A 226 15.48 -7.02 4.28
C ALA A 226 16.14 -6.69 5.63
N TRP A 227 15.61 -5.71 6.35
CA TRP A 227 16.11 -5.36 7.68
C TRP A 227 15.84 -6.46 8.72
N LYS A 228 14.65 -7.07 8.73
CA LYS A 228 14.33 -8.21 9.61
C LYS A 228 15.23 -9.40 9.34
N LEU A 229 15.49 -9.72 8.07
CA LEU A 229 16.45 -10.76 7.69
C LEU A 229 17.84 -10.43 8.22
N LYS A 230 18.29 -9.19 8.01
CA LYS A 230 19.59 -8.70 8.48
C LYS A 230 19.72 -8.76 10.01
N MET A 231 18.70 -8.38 10.76
CA MET A 231 18.73 -8.39 12.23
C MET A 231 18.73 -9.79 12.84
N ASN A 232 18.26 -10.79 12.08
CA ASN A 232 18.31 -12.19 12.48
C ASN A 232 19.55 -12.92 11.93
N ASP A 233 20.39 -12.23 11.15
CA ASP A 233 21.61 -12.79 10.61
C ASP A 233 22.65 -12.98 11.75
N PRO A 234 23.16 -14.22 11.96
CA PRO A 234 24.15 -14.48 13.02
C PRO A 234 25.40 -13.61 12.94
N PHE A 235 25.86 -13.27 11.72
CA PHE A 235 27.01 -12.41 11.50
C PHE A 235 26.70 -10.98 11.97
N GLU A 236 25.53 -10.43 11.64
CA GLU A 236 25.14 -9.08 12.04
C GLU A 236 24.92 -8.97 13.56
N ILE A 237 24.37 -10.02 14.19
CA ILE A 237 24.27 -10.12 15.66
C ILE A 237 25.68 -10.12 16.29
N ALA A 238 26.61 -10.90 15.74
CA ALA A 238 28.00 -10.90 16.19
C ALA A 238 28.68 -9.55 15.95
N ALA A 239 28.36 -8.87 14.84
CA ALA A 239 28.93 -7.57 14.47
C ALA A 239 28.46 -6.48 15.42
N ALA A 240 27.18 -6.48 15.82
CA ALA A 240 26.66 -5.55 16.82
C ALA A 240 27.36 -5.72 18.18
N LYS A 241 27.54 -6.96 18.64
CA LYS A 241 28.28 -7.25 19.89
C LYS A 241 29.74 -6.79 19.80
N LEU A 242 30.40 -7.08 18.69
CA LEU A 242 31.79 -6.68 18.46
C LEU A 242 31.92 -5.14 18.39
N TYR A 243 30.96 -4.46 17.76
CA TYR A 243 30.91 -3.00 17.72
C TYR A 243 30.89 -2.40 19.13
N ASP A 244 30.01 -2.88 20.02
CA ASP A 244 29.91 -2.38 21.39
C ASP A 244 31.23 -2.56 22.16
N LEU A 245 31.88 -3.72 21.99
CA LEU A 245 33.18 -4.00 22.60
C LEU A 245 34.27 -3.06 22.08
N VAL A 246 34.36 -2.90 20.76
CA VAL A 246 35.38 -2.07 20.11
C VAL A 246 35.16 -0.59 20.45
N VAL A 247 33.92 -0.09 20.44
CA VAL A 247 33.64 1.32 20.77
C VAL A 247 33.92 1.62 22.23
N LYS A 248 33.59 0.72 23.15
CA LYS A 248 33.96 0.88 24.57
C LYS A 248 35.48 0.99 24.73
N ASP A 249 36.23 0.10 24.10
CA ASP A 249 37.70 0.09 24.12
C ASP A 249 38.30 1.36 23.47
N LEU A 250 37.71 1.86 22.38
CA LEU A 250 38.11 3.13 21.76
C LEU A 250 37.78 4.33 22.66
N GLY A 251 36.62 4.33 23.31
CA GLY A 251 36.18 5.36 24.26
C GLY A 251 37.15 5.50 25.44
N GLU A 252 37.55 4.37 26.03
CA GLU A 252 38.56 4.33 27.11
C GLU A 252 39.92 4.87 26.65
N ALA A 253 40.35 4.58 25.41
CA ALA A 253 41.62 5.08 24.87
C ALA A 253 41.59 6.57 24.52
N LEU A 254 40.44 7.07 24.08
CA LEU A 254 40.29 8.40 23.48
C LEU A 254 39.46 9.38 24.31
N ASN A 255 39.06 9.00 25.52
CA ASN A 255 38.19 9.77 26.43
C ASN A 255 36.86 10.19 25.78
N ASP A 256 36.23 9.29 25.02
CA ASP A 256 34.92 9.50 24.37
C ASP A 256 34.81 10.73 23.43
N VAL A 257 35.94 11.30 23.01
CA VAL A 257 35.96 12.48 22.11
C VAL A 257 35.52 12.11 20.69
N TYR A 258 35.70 10.85 20.29
CA TYR A 258 35.45 10.37 18.93
C TYR A 258 34.26 9.42 18.90
N GLN A 259 33.38 9.61 17.92
CA GLN A 259 32.25 8.73 17.66
C GLN A 259 32.53 7.89 16.42
N PHE A 260 32.07 6.64 16.42
CA PHE A 260 32.25 5.73 15.30
C PHE A 260 30.90 5.25 14.78
N VAL A 261 30.82 5.07 13.46
CA VAL A 261 29.64 4.55 12.77
C VAL A 261 29.97 3.16 12.22
N PRO A 262 29.23 2.10 12.60
CA PRO A 262 29.47 0.77 12.09
C PRO A 262 28.95 0.61 10.66
N ARG A 263 29.73 -0.10 9.84
CA ARG A 263 29.40 -0.50 8.47
C ARG A 263 29.82 -1.95 8.25
N THR A 264 28.84 -2.84 8.20
CA THR A 264 29.06 -4.25 7.89
C THR A 264 29.33 -4.45 6.39
N ARG A 265 30.45 -5.10 6.06
CA ARG A 265 30.84 -5.54 4.72
C ARG A 265 31.54 -6.89 4.86
N ALA A 266 30.75 -7.96 5.02
CA ALA A 266 31.24 -9.30 5.32
C ALA A 266 32.47 -9.67 4.46
N PRO A 267 33.54 -10.23 5.09
CA PRO A 267 33.63 -10.64 6.49
C PRO A 267 33.98 -9.50 7.47
N TYR A 268 34.03 -8.24 7.04
CA TYR A 268 34.50 -7.12 7.84
C TYR A 268 33.38 -6.33 8.54
N LEU A 269 33.68 -5.89 9.78
CA LEU A 269 32.96 -4.82 10.48
C LEU A 269 33.84 -3.57 10.45
N ILE A 270 33.45 -2.56 9.68
CA ILE A 270 34.22 -1.33 9.53
C ILE A 270 33.61 -0.23 10.41
N LEU A 271 34.38 0.25 11.38
CA LEU A 271 34.02 1.35 12.28
C LEU A 271 34.68 2.62 11.77
N ILE A 272 33.87 3.60 11.37
CA ILE A 272 34.36 4.82 10.72
C ILE A 272 34.13 5.99 11.64
N GLU A 273 35.17 6.79 11.88
CA GLU A 273 35.05 8.04 12.64
C GLU A 273 33.96 8.93 12.02
N LYS A 274 33.00 9.35 12.82
CA LYS A 274 31.90 10.22 12.39
C LYS A 274 32.42 11.63 12.12
N ASP A 275 32.26 12.11 10.90
CA ASP A 275 32.70 13.45 10.49
C ASP A 275 31.74 14.01 9.44
N ALA A 276 31.26 15.24 9.64
CA ALA A 276 30.24 15.85 8.79
C ALA A 276 30.69 16.10 7.34
N ALA A 277 31.99 16.15 7.07
CA ALA A 277 32.56 16.29 5.73
C ALA A 277 32.90 14.93 5.09
N TRP A 278 32.56 13.82 5.73
CA TRP A 278 32.85 12.47 5.25
C TRP A 278 31.58 11.73 4.86
N ASN A 279 31.65 10.95 3.77
CA ASN A 279 30.61 9.97 3.44
C ASN A 279 31.10 8.61 3.94
N GLU A 280 30.68 8.23 5.14
CA GLU A 280 31.16 7.03 5.82
C GLU A 280 30.83 5.76 5.02
N THR A 281 29.69 5.74 4.32
CA THR A 281 29.32 4.61 3.45
C THR A 281 30.30 4.44 2.29
N LYS A 282 30.71 5.53 1.64
CA LYS A 282 31.68 5.48 0.54
C LYS A 282 33.05 5.00 1.04
N VAL A 283 33.48 5.50 2.19
CA VAL A 283 34.76 5.12 2.82
C VAL A 283 34.76 3.65 3.21
N ALA A 284 33.68 3.18 3.83
CA ALA A 284 33.50 1.77 4.14
C ALA A 284 33.65 0.91 2.88
N GLU A 285 33.00 1.30 1.78
CA GLU A 285 33.03 0.54 0.53
C GLU A 285 34.45 0.51 -0.07
N GLU A 286 35.15 1.64 -0.04
CA GLU A 286 36.53 1.73 -0.54
C GLU A 286 37.48 0.82 0.23
N LYS A 287 37.45 0.87 1.56
CA LYS A 287 38.30 0.01 2.40
C LYS A 287 37.89 -1.46 2.33
N ALA A 288 36.58 -1.74 2.37
CA ALA A 288 36.04 -3.10 2.25
C ALA A 288 36.39 -3.77 0.93
N ARG A 289 36.34 -3.04 -0.19
CA ARG A 289 36.71 -3.58 -1.50
C ARG A 289 38.17 -4.04 -1.53
N ALA A 290 39.10 -3.20 -1.10
CA ALA A 290 40.52 -3.57 -1.07
C ALA A 290 40.79 -4.78 -0.16
N LEU A 291 40.16 -4.81 1.02
CA LEU A 291 40.32 -5.91 1.96
C LEU A 291 39.63 -7.21 1.48
N ARG A 292 38.48 -7.13 0.80
CA ARG A 292 37.83 -8.29 0.17
C ARG A 292 38.66 -8.85 -0.98
N GLU A 293 39.23 -7.99 -1.83
CA GLU A 293 40.14 -8.44 -2.90
C GLU A 293 41.36 -9.19 -2.31
N LEU A 294 41.91 -8.71 -1.19
CA LEU A 294 42.95 -9.41 -0.45
C LEU A 294 42.47 -10.75 0.11
N HIS A 295 41.32 -10.75 0.78
CA HIS A 295 40.70 -11.96 1.34
C HIS A 295 40.48 -13.02 0.26
N ASP A 296 39.84 -12.65 -0.84
CA ASP A 296 39.50 -13.57 -1.92
C ASP A 296 40.76 -14.15 -2.57
N THR A 297 41.79 -13.32 -2.77
CA THR A 297 43.09 -13.78 -3.28
C THR A 297 43.77 -14.74 -2.29
N PHE A 298 43.78 -14.40 -1.01
CA PHE A 298 44.39 -15.24 0.03
C PHE A 298 43.69 -16.61 0.14
N TYR A 299 42.35 -16.63 0.14
CA TYR A 299 41.62 -17.90 0.18
C TYR A 299 41.76 -18.69 -1.12
N ALA A 300 41.77 -18.04 -2.28
CA ALA A 300 42.01 -18.73 -3.55
C ALA A 300 43.37 -19.47 -3.57
N ASP A 301 44.42 -18.86 -3.03
CA ASP A 301 45.78 -19.41 -3.07
C ASP A 301 46.07 -20.40 -1.94
N TYR A 302 45.50 -20.17 -0.73
CA TYR A 302 45.93 -20.87 0.48
C TYR A 302 44.86 -21.73 1.14
N GLN A 303 43.58 -21.63 0.76
CA GLN A 303 42.49 -22.32 1.45
C GLN A 303 42.67 -23.84 1.50
N GLU A 304 42.94 -24.48 0.36
CA GLU A 304 43.14 -25.93 0.30
C GLU A 304 44.44 -26.36 0.97
N THR A 305 45.54 -25.65 0.67
CA THR A 305 46.89 -26.00 1.16
C THR A 305 47.02 -25.87 2.68
N LEU A 306 46.40 -24.84 3.27
CA LEU A 306 46.48 -24.57 4.72
C LEU A 306 45.23 -25.05 5.48
N GLY A 307 44.23 -25.60 4.80
CA GLY A 307 42.97 -26.03 5.41
C GLY A 307 42.19 -24.88 6.04
N LEU A 308 42.22 -23.69 5.40
CA LEU A 308 41.55 -22.49 5.93
C LEU A 308 40.04 -22.69 5.96
N LYS A 309 39.40 -22.22 7.03
CA LYS A 309 37.94 -22.20 7.16
C LYS A 309 37.42 -20.82 6.80
N ALA A 310 36.21 -20.75 6.25
CA ALA A 310 35.56 -19.47 6.02
C ALA A 310 35.46 -18.66 7.33
N ILE A 311 35.71 -17.36 7.25
CA ILE A 311 35.58 -16.48 8.41
C ILE A 311 34.09 -16.23 8.67
N GLU A 312 33.55 -16.89 9.69
CA GLU A 312 32.13 -16.76 10.07
C GLU A 312 31.86 -15.60 11.04
N ARG A 313 32.92 -15.07 11.67
CA ARG A 313 32.83 -13.97 12.64
C ARG A 313 33.28 -12.63 12.03
N PRO A 314 32.71 -11.50 12.45
CA PRO A 314 33.11 -10.20 11.92
C PRO A 314 34.56 -9.85 12.26
N VAL A 315 35.28 -9.35 11.26
CA VAL A 315 36.68 -8.92 11.35
C VAL A 315 36.72 -7.39 11.56
N PRO A 316 37.18 -6.87 12.71
CA PRO A 316 37.06 -5.45 13.03
C PRO A 316 38.13 -4.61 12.31
N VAL A 317 37.68 -3.53 11.69
CA VAL A 317 38.52 -2.51 11.04
C VAL A 317 38.10 -1.14 11.55
N VAL A 318 39.02 -0.36 12.10
CA VAL A 318 38.78 1.00 12.58
C VAL A 318 39.44 2.00 11.63
N VAL A 319 38.66 2.97 11.16
CA VAL A 319 39.11 3.99 10.21
C VAL A 319 38.94 5.37 10.82
N PHE A 320 40.07 6.02 11.12
CA PHE A 320 40.12 7.41 11.55
C PHE A 320 40.11 8.35 10.36
N ARG A 321 39.38 9.46 10.45
CA ARG A 321 39.34 10.52 9.42
C ARG A 321 40.69 11.20 9.27
N LYS A 322 41.33 11.53 10.41
CA LYS A 322 42.56 12.32 10.47
C LYS A 322 43.69 11.51 11.07
N HIS A 323 44.89 11.68 10.50
CA HIS A 323 46.10 11.08 11.05
C HIS A 323 46.35 11.48 12.52
N GLN A 324 45.97 12.69 12.93
CA GLN A 324 46.10 13.12 14.33
C GLN A 324 45.28 12.27 15.31
N ALA A 325 44.05 11.89 14.95
CA ALA A 325 43.19 11.05 15.79
C ALA A 325 43.77 9.65 15.92
N TYR A 326 44.22 9.09 14.79
CA TYR A 326 44.98 7.84 14.75
C TYR A 326 46.26 7.91 15.61
N ALA A 327 47.05 8.98 15.49
CA ALA A 327 48.31 9.11 16.22
C ALA A 327 48.08 9.22 17.73
N LEU A 328 47.00 9.91 18.15
CA LEU A 328 46.57 9.94 19.54
C LEU A 328 46.21 8.53 20.03
N TYR A 329 45.39 7.81 19.26
CA TYR A 329 45.03 6.42 19.54
C TYR A 329 46.28 5.52 19.67
N ALA A 330 47.15 5.52 18.66
CA ALA A 330 48.39 4.74 18.62
C ALA A 330 49.29 5.05 19.83
N SER A 331 49.40 6.33 20.20
CA SER A 331 50.19 6.76 21.35
C SER A 331 49.71 6.20 22.68
N LYS A 332 48.39 6.01 22.83
CA LYS A 332 47.76 5.47 24.05
C LYS A 332 47.89 3.95 24.11
N ARG A 333 47.97 3.30 22.96
CA ARG A 333 48.13 1.84 22.82
C ARG A 333 49.59 1.38 22.76
N GLY A 334 50.55 2.31 22.78
CA GLY A 334 51.97 1.98 22.68
C GLY A 334 52.42 1.56 21.28
N ALA A 335 51.61 1.85 20.25
CA ALA A 335 51.96 1.62 18.85
C ALA A 335 52.82 2.75 18.29
N ASP A 336 53.52 2.50 17.17
CA ASP A 336 54.34 3.51 16.50
C ASP A 336 53.47 4.67 15.99
N ARG A 337 53.80 5.88 16.44
CA ARG A 337 53.09 7.11 16.07
C ARG A 337 53.37 7.54 14.63
N GLY A 338 54.47 7.07 14.03
CA GLY A 338 54.84 7.37 12.64
C GLY A 338 54.09 6.53 11.61
N ALA A 339 53.51 5.41 12.03
CA ALA A 339 52.68 4.58 11.18
C ALA A 339 51.38 5.30 10.81
N VAL A 340 50.76 4.93 9.68
CA VAL A 340 49.42 5.40 9.28
C VAL A 340 48.34 4.33 9.51
N GLY A 341 48.77 3.10 9.77
CA GLY A 341 47.91 1.99 10.18
C GLY A 341 48.73 0.87 10.82
N HIS A 342 48.07 0.00 11.57
CA HIS A 342 48.66 -1.21 12.16
C HIS A 342 47.59 -2.27 12.42
N TYR A 343 48.02 -3.53 12.44
CA TYR A 343 47.26 -4.65 13.00
C TYR A 343 47.56 -4.83 14.50
N GLU A 344 46.51 -5.10 15.28
CA GLU A 344 46.57 -5.38 16.72
C GLU A 344 46.27 -6.87 17.00
N PRO A 345 47.30 -7.71 17.25
CA PRO A 345 47.09 -9.14 17.45
C PRO A 345 46.17 -9.48 18.61
N GLY A 346 46.29 -8.77 19.73
CA GLY A 346 45.57 -9.09 20.97
C GLY A 346 44.04 -8.95 20.89
N ASN A 347 43.51 -8.26 19.89
CA ASN A 347 42.07 -8.09 19.69
C ASN A 347 41.63 -8.31 18.23
N GLY A 348 42.54 -8.74 17.35
CA GLY A 348 42.27 -9.00 15.95
C GLY A 348 41.92 -7.75 15.12
N ARG A 349 42.23 -6.54 15.61
CA ARG A 349 41.75 -5.29 14.99
C ARG A 349 42.76 -4.70 14.02
N LEU A 350 42.28 -4.30 12.85
CA LEU A 350 43.03 -3.47 11.93
C LEU A 350 42.67 -2.00 12.18
N VAL A 351 43.66 -1.14 12.45
CA VAL A 351 43.44 0.28 12.73
C VAL A 351 44.18 1.12 11.70
N VAL A 352 43.48 2.02 11.03
CA VAL A 352 44.05 2.85 9.94
C VAL A 352 43.54 4.28 10.01
N SER A 353 44.33 5.24 9.49
CA SER A 353 43.83 6.56 9.13
C SER A 353 43.37 6.62 7.66
N ASP A 354 42.56 7.60 7.29
CA ASP A 354 42.11 7.78 5.90
C ASP A 354 43.27 7.94 4.91
N SER A 355 44.34 8.60 5.36
CA SER A 355 45.60 8.79 4.62
C SER A 355 46.43 7.52 4.43
N THR A 356 45.98 6.38 4.96
CA THR A 356 46.67 5.09 4.79
C THR A 356 46.65 4.69 3.32
N SER A 357 47.84 4.45 2.77
CA SER A 357 47.98 3.96 1.39
C SER A 357 47.32 2.58 1.24
N ILE A 358 46.86 2.25 0.03
CA ILE A 358 46.32 0.92 -0.27
C ILE A 358 47.36 -0.16 0.06
N SER A 359 48.64 0.06 -0.28
CA SER A 359 49.70 -0.90 0.03
C SER A 359 49.84 -1.17 1.53
N THR A 360 49.74 -0.14 2.38
CA THR A 360 49.79 -0.30 3.84
C THR A 360 48.55 -1.01 4.36
N LEU A 361 47.37 -0.65 3.84
CA LEU A 361 46.12 -1.33 4.20
C LEU A 361 46.17 -2.83 3.90
N LEU A 362 46.69 -3.21 2.73
CA LEU A 362 46.84 -4.61 2.34
C LEU A 362 47.91 -5.33 3.16
N HIS A 363 49.03 -4.65 3.48
CA HIS A 363 50.07 -5.22 4.33
C HIS A 363 49.52 -5.58 5.72
N GLU A 364 48.86 -4.65 6.40
CA GLU A 364 48.28 -4.88 7.72
C GLU A 364 47.07 -5.84 7.66
N GLY A 365 46.28 -5.77 6.58
CA GLY A 365 45.19 -6.71 6.32
C GLY A 365 45.67 -8.15 6.15
N MET A 366 46.87 -8.36 5.61
CA MET A 366 47.47 -9.70 5.52
C MET A 366 47.79 -10.26 6.91
N HIS A 367 48.37 -9.45 7.81
CA HIS A 367 48.62 -9.85 9.20
C HIS A 367 47.30 -10.26 9.89
N GLN A 368 46.24 -9.50 9.65
CA GLN A 368 44.91 -9.81 10.17
C GLN A 368 44.36 -11.14 9.64
N LEU A 369 44.43 -11.39 8.33
CA LEU A 369 43.96 -12.65 7.74
C LEU A 369 44.73 -13.87 8.25
N VAL A 370 46.05 -13.76 8.35
CA VAL A 370 46.90 -14.82 8.89
C VAL A 370 46.49 -15.12 10.32
N ALA A 371 46.42 -14.09 11.18
CA ALA A 371 46.08 -14.27 12.59
C ALA A 371 44.70 -14.91 12.80
N PHE A 372 43.67 -14.47 12.05
CA PHE A 372 42.32 -15.05 12.11
C PHE A 372 42.25 -16.52 11.68
N ASN A 373 43.25 -17.00 10.94
CA ASN A 373 43.34 -18.38 10.47
C ASN A 373 44.32 -19.25 11.27
N THR A 374 45.24 -18.65 12.03
CA THR A 374 46.26 -19.39 12.81
C THR A 374 45.98 -19.44 14.31
N GLU A 375 45.27 -18.46 14.86
CA GLU A 375 44.92 -18.45 16.27
C GLU A 375 43.59 -19.20 16.49
N GLU A 376 43.49 -19.95 17.61
CA GLU A 376 42.18 -20.29 18.21
C GLU A 376 41.53 -19.00 18.69
N ALA A 377 41.01 -18.26 17.71
CA ALA A 377 40.31 -17.00 17.81
C ALA A 377 39.42 -16.91 19.07
N ILE A 378 39.88 -16.12 20.05
CA ILE A 378 39.18 -15.74 21.31
C ILE A 378 37.77 -15.23 21.04
#